data_AF-A0A7G3FK04-F1
#
_entry.id   AF-A0A7G3FK04-F1
#
_cell.length_a   1.000
_cell.length_b   1.000
_cell.length_c   1.000
_cell.angle_alpha   90.00
_cell.angle_beta   90.00
_cell.angle_gamma   90.00
#
_symmetry.space_group_name_H-M   'P 1'
#
loop_
_entity.id
_entity.type
_entity.pdbx_description
1 polymer ?
#
loop_
_entity_poly.entity_id
_entity_poly.type
_entity_poly.pdbx_seq_one_letter_code
_entity_poly.pdbx_strand_id
1 'polypeptide(L)'
;MKHKSLQTISLILVLISLIMEVGYNQAWYEFNNPQALFGISLALVLVSMSLNVKIIRTMGIQAHTRKTSQLALVVTAIYAVAVFGFELI
;
A
#
# COMPACT_ATOMS: atom_id res chain seq x y z
N MET A 1 -4.84 19.90 5.67
CA MET A 1 -3.66 19.03 5.49
C MET A 1 -3.25 19.05 4.02
N LYS A 2 -2.00 19.38 3.68
CA LYS A 2 -1.55 19.50 2.28
C LYS A 2 -1.60 18.12 1.61
N HIS A 3 -2.34 17.96 0.51
CA HIS A 3 -2.53 16.68 -0.20
C HIS A 3 -1.22 15.96 -0.58
N LYS A 4 -0.12 16.70 -0.74
CA LYS A 4 1.24 16.15 -0.87
C LYS A 4 1.62 15.21 0.28
N SER A 5 1.29 15.57 1.52
CA SER A 5 1.60 14.75 2.72
C SER A 5 0.85 13.42 2.71
N LEU A 6 -0.39 13.40 2.21
CA LEU A 6 -1.20 12.17 2.11
C LEU A 6 -0.67 11.20 1.05
N GLN A 7 -0.17 11.70 -0.08
CA GLN A 7 0.54 10.87 -1.07
C GLN A 7 1.87 10.32 -0.54
N THR A 8 2.63 11.13 0.20
CA THR A 8 3.87 10.65 0.82
C THR A 8 3.59 9.55 1.84
N ILE A 9 2.53 9.70 2.65
CA ILE A 9 2.12 8.68 3.62
C ILE A 9 1.68 7.38 2.92
N SER A 10 0.91 7.45 1.82
CA SER A 10 0.48 6.25 1.10
C SER A 10 1.66 5.50 0.46
N LEU A 11 2.64 6.23 -0.07
CA LEU A 11 3.87 5.67 -0.61
C LEU A 11 4.73 5.01 0.50
N ILE A 12 4.86 5.69 1.65
CA ILE A 12 5.59 5.16 2.81
C ILE A 12 4.93 3.87 3.32
N LEU A 13 3.60 3.81 3.39
CA LEU A 13 2.88 2.61 3.83
C LEU A 13 3.15 1.41 2.89
N VAL A 14 3.19 1.63 1.58
CA VAL A 14 3.52 0.59 0.60
C VAL A 14 4.99 0.16 0.72
N LEU A 15 5.91 1.10 0.89
CA LEU A 15 7.33 0.79 1.10
C LEU A 15 7.57 -0.02 2.37
N ILE A 16 6.90 0.33 3.47
CA ILE A 16 7.00 -0.42 4.74
C ILE A 16 6.46 -1.84 4.56
N SER A 17 5.34 -2.03 3.85
CA SER A 17 4.80 -3.36 3.52
C SER A 17 5.83 -4.19 2.74
N LEU A 18 6.43 -3.61 1.70
CA LEU A 18 7.38 -4.29 0.84
C LEU A 18 8.68 -4.63 1.58
N ILE A 19 9.16 -3.73 2.45
CA ILE A 19 10.33 -4.00 3.30
C ILE A 19 10.05 -5.14 4.28
N MET A 20 8.87 -5.17 4.91
CA MET A 20 8.51 -6.26 5.83
C MET A 20 8.47 -7.61 5.14
N GLU A 21 7.89 -7.67 3.94
CA GLU A 21 7.74 -8.89 3.17
C GLU A 21 9.07 -9.40 2.61
N VAL A 22 9.93 -8.49 2.12
CA VAL A 22 11.28 -8.83 1.63
C VAL A 22 12.19 -9.23 2.79
N GLY A 23 12.14 -8.51 3.92
CA GLY A 23 12.97 -8.85 5.08
C GLY A 23 12.57 -10.16 5.73
N TYR A 24 11.28 -10.52 5.71
CA TYR A 24 10.85 -11.86 6.10
C TYR A 24 11.36 -12.93 5.13
N ASN A 25 11.22 -12.74 3.81
CA ASN A 25 11.71 -13.69 2.81
C ASN A 25 13.25 -13.84 2.80
N GLN A 26 14.01 -12.80 3.18
CA GLN A 26 15.46 -12.84 3.32
C GLN A 26 15.93 -13.27 4.73
N ALA A 27 15.01 -13.71 5.61
CA ALA A 27 15.30 -14.12 6.98
C ALA A 27 16.00 -13.03 7.85
N TRP A 28 15.76 -11.74 7.58
CA TRP A 28 16.27 -10.65 8.41
C TRP A 28 15.61 -10.63 9.79
N TYR A 29 14.40 -11.17 9.90
CA TYR A 29 13.64 -11.33 11.14
C TYR A 29 12.65 -12.49 10.99
N GLU A 30 12.58 -13.35 12.01
CA GLU A 30 11.59 -14.42 12.08
C GLU A 30 10.34 -13.93 12.82
N PHE A 31 9.21 -13.96 12.13
CA PHE A 31 7.92 -13.77 12.77
C PHE A 31 7.48 -15.10 13.40
N ASN A 32 7.23 -15.07 14.71
CA ASN A 32 6.73 -16.23 15.46
C ASN A 32 5.34 -16.71 14.97
N ASN A 33 4.61 -15.85 14.24
CA ASN A 33 3.35 -16.20 13.58
C ASN A 33 3.28 -15.57 12.17
N PRO A 34 3.53 -16.34 11.10
CA PRO A 34 3.51 -15.84 9.71
C PRO A 34 2.15 -15.25 9.29
N GLN A 35 1.05 -15.75 9.87
CA GLN A 35 -0.31 -15.25 9.55
C GLN A 35 -0.53 -13.82 10.06
N ALA A 36 0.13 -13.46 11.17
CA ALA A 36 0.07 -12.09 11.69
C ALA A 36 0.81 -11.11 10.78
N LEU A 37 1.97 -11.51 10.23
CA LEU A 37 2.72 -10.72 9.25
C LEU A 37 1.91 -10.48 7.98
N PHE A 38 1.28 -11.53 7.46
CA PHE A 38 0.36 -11.45 6.33
C PHE A 38 -0.78 -10.45 6.59
N GLY A 39 -1.46 -10.58 7.74
CA GLY A 39 -2.57 -9.70 8.11
C GLY A 39 -2.17 -8.23 8.26
N ILE A 40 -1.00 -7.95 8.85
CA ILE A 40 -0.47 -6.59 9.00
C ILE A 40 -0.12 -5.99 7.62
N SER A 41 0.55 -6.77 6.77
CA SER A 41 0.95 -6.32 5.43
C SER A 41 -0.27 -6.02 4.55
N LEU A 42 -1.28 -6.89 4.58
CA LEU A 42 -2.55 -6.68 3.89
C LEU A 42 -3.29 -5.43 4.42
N ALA A 43 -3.35 -5.25 5.74
CA ALA A 43 -3.98 -4.08 6.34
C ALA A 43 -3.31 -2.77 5.89
N LEU A 44 -1.97 -2.72 5.84
CA LEU A 44 -1.21 -1.56 5.37
C LEU A 44 -1.52 -1.22 3.90
N VAL A 45 -1.61 -2.24 3.05
CA VAL A 45 -1.95 -2.09 1.63
C VAL A 45 -3.38 -1.55 1.45
N LEU A 46 -4.35 -2.11 2.18
CA LEU A 46 -5.75 -1.65 2.14
C LEU A 46 -5.92 -0.22 2.66
N VAL A 47 -5.19 0.15 3.71
CA VAL A 47 -5.17 1.53 4.22
C VAL A 47 -4.56 2.48 3.19
N SER A 48 -3.45 2.10 2.55
CA SER A 48 -2.83 2.91 1.48
C SER A 48 -3.78 3.12 0.30
N MET A 49 -4.47 2.07 -0.14
CA MET A 49 -5.51 2.17 -1.16
C MET A 49 -6.63 3.12 -0.76
N SER A 50 -7.15 2.98 0.47
CA SER A 50 -8.23 3.81 0.99
C SER A 50 -7.86 5.30 1.00
N LEU A 51 -6.61 5.62 1.35
CA LEU A 51 -6.10 6.99 1.28
C LEU A 51 -6.04 7.49 -0.17
N ASN A 52 -5.53 6.69 -1.11
CA ASN A 52 -5.48 7.07 -2.52
C ASN A 52 -6.89 7.26 -3.12
N VAL A 53 -7.87 6.40 -2.78
CA VAL A 53 -9.28 6.57 -3.19
C VAL A 53 -9.88 7.85 -2.61
N LYS A 54 -9.61 8.15 -1.33
CA LYS A 54 -10.07 9.38 -0.67
C LYS A 54 -9.54 10.63 -1.37
N ILE A 55 -8.27 10.64 -1.76
CA ILE A 55 -7.66 11.73 -2.54
C ILE A 55 -8.35 11.85 -3.91
N ILE A 56 -8.59 10.74 -4.63
CA ILE A 56 -9.24 10.78 -5.95
C ILE A 56 -10.68 11.31 -5.87
N ARG A 57 -11.43 10.98 -4.81
CA ARG A 57 -12.81 11.40 -4.60
C ARG A 57 -12.95 12.82 -4.01
N THR A 58 -11.86 13.45 -3.56
CA THR A 58 -11.92 14.79 -2.99
C THR A 58 -12.05 15.83 -4.11
N MET A 59 -13.16 16.58 -4.10
CA MET A 59 -13.41 17.66 -5.06
C MET A 59 -12.45 18.84 -4.85
N GLY A 60 -12.04 19.50 -5.95
CA GLY A 60 -11.13 20.66 -5.91
C GLY A 60 -9.63 20.33 -5.93
N ILE A 61 -9.25 19.05 -6.07
CA ILE A 61 -7.85 18.65 -6.19
C ILE A 61 -7.30 18.88 -7.61
N GLN A 62 -6.06 19.38 -7.68
CA GLN A 62 -5.32 19.57 -8.93
C GLN A 62 -5.25 18.26 -9.74
N ALA A 63 -5.51 18.36 -11.05
CA ALA A 63 -5.55 17.22 -11.95
C ALA A 63 -4.26 16.37 -11.93
N HIS A 64 -3.10 17.01 -11.72
CA HIS A 64 -1.82 16.32 -11.56
C HIS A 64 -1.81 15.35 -10.36
N THR A 65 -2.18 15.84 -9.17
CA THR A 65 -2.25 15.06 -7.92
C THR A 65 -3.27 13.92 -8.02
N ARG A 66 -4.37 14.15 -8.74
CA ARG A 66 -5.38 13.12 -9.02
C ARG A 66 -4.82 12.01 -9.90
N LYS A 67 -4.11 12.35 -10.99
CA LYS A 67 -3.46 11.36 -11.88
C LYS A 67 -2.40 10.53 -11.16
N THR A 68 -1.56 11.16 -10.33
CA THR A 68 -0.55 10.40 -9.55
C THR A 68 -1.18 9.47 -8.54
N SER A 69 -2.25 9.90 -7.86
CA SER A 69 -2.96 9.04 -6.89
C SER A 69 -3.71 7.90 -7.57
N GLN A 70 -4.24 8.11 -8.78
CA GLN A 70 -4.81 7.04 -9.61
C GLN A 70 -3.75 6.02 -10.03
N LEU A 71 -2.59 6.47 -10.51
CA LEU A 71 -1.47 5.59 -10.83
C LEU A 71 -1.00 4.81 -9.60
N ALA A 72 -0.83 5.48 -8.46
CA ALA A 72 -0.45 4.84 -7.21
C ALA A 72 -1.48 3.77 -6.79
N LEU A 73 -2.78 4.08 -6.88
CA LEU A 73 -3.84 3.13 -6.60
C LEU A 73 -3.77 1.89 -7.51
N VAL A 74 -3.57 2.08 -8.81
CA VAL A 74 -3.46 0.98 -9.77
C VAL A 74 -2.24 0.11 -9.49
N VAL A 75 -1.09 0.73 -9.22
CA VAL A 75 0.15 0.00 -8.89
C VAL A 75 -0.02 -0.79 -7.59
N THR A 76 -0.59 -0.17 -6.54
CA THR A 76 -0.88 -0.85 -5.27
C THR A 76 -1.90 -1.99 -5.45
N ALA A 77 -2.86 -1.85 -6.36
CA ALA A 77 -3.81 -2.92 -6.69
C ALA A 77 -3.17 -4.09 -7.41
N ILE A 78 -2.30 -3.82 -8.40
CA ILE A 78 -1.56 -4.87 -9.08
C ILE A 78 -0.65 -5.61 -8.09
N TYR A 79 0.07 -4.88 -7.23
CA TYR A 79 0.90 -5.47 -6.18
C TYR A 79 0.07 -6.33 -5.21
N ALA A 80 -1.07 -5.81 -4.73
CA ALA A 80 -1.93 -6.56 -3.82
C ALA A 80 -2.43 -7.88 -4.42
N VAL A 81 -2.81 -7.87 -5.70
CA VAL A 81 -3.23 -9.09 -6.42
C VAL A 81 -2.04 -10.03 -6.64
N ALA A 82 -0.88 -9.49 -7.02
CA ALA A 82 0.32 -10.29 -7.29
C ALA A 82 0.85 -11.01 -6.04
N VAL A 83 0.77 -10.35 -4.89
CA VAL A 83 1.30 -10.86 -3.62
C VAL A 83 0.26 -11.67 -2.88
N PHE A 84 -0.89 -11.08 -2.57
CA PHE A 84 -1.91 -11.73 -1.73
C PHE A 84 -2.92 -12.54 -2.55
N GLY A 85 -3.18 -12.15 -3.80
CA GLY A 85 -4.14 -12.85 -4.66
C GLY A 85 -3.64 -14.21 -5.14
N PHE A 86 -2.34 -14.35 -5.40
CA PHE A 86 -1.73 -15.64 -5.75
C PHE A 86 -1.45 -16.53 -4.53
N GLU A 87 -1.27 -15.98 -3.32
CA GLU A 87 -1.19 -16.81 -2.10
C GLU A 87 -2.52 -17.45 -1.71
N LEU A 88 -3.65 -16.94 -2.20
CA LEU A 88 -5.01 -17.45 -1.91
C LEU A 88 -5.51 -18.50 -2.91
N ILE A 89 -4.75 -18.83 -3.97
CA ILE A 89 -5.05 -19.87 -4.98
C ILE A 89 -4.11 -21.05 -4.79
#